data_AF-A0A448V3U4-F1
#
_entry.id   AF-A0A448V3U4-F1
#
_cell.length_a   1.000
_cell.length_b   1.000
_cell.length_c   1.000
_cell.angle_alpha   90.00
_cell.angle_beta   90.00
_cell.angle_gamma   90.00
#
_symmetry.space_group_name_H-M   'P 1'
#
loop_
_entity.id
_entity.type
_entity.pdbx_description
1 polymer ?
#
loop_
_entity_poly.entity_id
_entity_poly.type
_entity_poly.pdbx_seq_one_letter_code
_entity_poly.pdbx_strand_id
1 'polypeptide(L)'
;MISTIMFIVGIFIVGCIIYSLWEMLADANEQFERKKREGKIYKKILTKLEESLFEETRKIPREWINKWDQEIKQWEDNVLKIKCSREFVSASEQRHPMIKDICAQGYADTFFLYERVLKAELTAEHIERFNELMRRPIFKKTYRKVVRLMKRNGIIVEKFIDPFTKKKRHKPTMLLLHWWLYMVDDMIMALYEQQQKDKASGRYKELAAMEIYWSDISKNTEYDEILKILKFWYHLLPDYEALLYCKIGLLELLYDVSSDYKRARGIFIYYKRLIETVKEGYVFFNKGCTISTVVTAINECKKRDKEKKEGLRIAKETPTFEEAYKLGVKEWMKGANKICDNRLFFWEMLMRIDLSREDLKLIFGDEKVEALEKAIKKEQEQFKTEMQEAILGNQEFHYNKSYAHLIEYLQ
;
A
#
# COMPACT_ATOMS: atom_id res chain seq x y z
N MET A 1 -24.34 -23.97 91.70
CA MET A 1 -23.19 -23.04 91.50
C MET A 1 -22.27 -23.50 90.38
N ILE A 2 -21.86 -24.77 90.33
CA ILE A 2 -20.93 -25.30 89.30
C ILE A 2 -21.53 -25.27 87.87
N SER A 3 -22.80 -25.65 87.67
CA SER A 3 -23.45 -25.60 86.34
C SER A 3 -23.57 -24.19 85.78
N THR A 4 -23.79 -23.18 86.62
CA THR A 4 -23.93 -21.78 86.19
C THR A 4 -22.58 -21.21 85.73
N ILE A 5 -21.50 -21.57 86.41
CA ILE A 5 -20.13 -21.19 86.03
C ILE A 5 -19.74 -21.87 84.71
N MET A 6 -20.05 -23.17 84.54
CA MET A 6 -19.82 -23.90 83.28
C MET A 6 -20.59 -23.31 82.10
N PHE A 7 -21.82 -22.83 82.32
CA PHE A 7 -22.63 -22.20 81.28
C PHE A 7 -22.06 -20.84 80.85
N ILE A 8 -21.61 -20.02 81.81
CA ILE A 8 -20.98 -18.72 81.54
C ILE A 8 -19.65 -18.90 80.80
N VAL A 9 -18.83 -19.87 81.19
CA VAL A 9 -17.57 -20.20 80.51
C VAL A 9 -17.83 -20.70 79.09
N GLY A 10 -18.86 -21.53 78.88
CA GLY A 10 -19.27 -22.00 77.55
C GLY A 10 -19.69 -20.87 76.60
N ILE A 11 -20.49 -19.91 77.10
CA ILE A 11 -20.88 -18.72 76.32
C ILE A 11 -19.65 -17.88 75.95
N PHE A 12 -18.71 -17.73 76.88
CA PHE A 12 -17.49 -16.96 76.64
C PHE A 12 -16.61 -17.61 75.56
N ILE A 13 -16.45 -18.93 75.59
CA ILE A 13 -15.68 -19.68 74.57
C ILE A 13 -16.33 -19.56 73.20
N VAL A 14 -17.66 -19.74 73.11
CA VAL A 14 -18.38 -19.59 71.84
C VAL A 14 -18.30 -18.16 71.31
N GLY A 15 -18.40 -17.16 72.19
CA GLY A 15 -18.21 -15.76 71.84
C GLY A 15 -16.82 -15.45 71.28
N CYS A 16 -15.77 -15.99 71.90
CA CYS A 16 -14.39 -15.86 71.41
C CYS A 16 -14.19 -16.52 70.05
N ILE A 17 -14.76 -17.72 69.82
CA ILE A 17 -14.69 -18.41 68.53
C ILE A 17 -15.39 -17.60 67.43
N ILE A 18 -16.60 -17.09 67.69
CA ILE A 18 -17.33 -16.25 66.73
C ILE A 18 -16.56 -14.96 66.41
N TYR A 19 -15.97 -14.31 67.43
CA TYR A 19 -15.17 -13.11 67.24
C TYR A 19 -13.92 -13.38 66.38
N SER A 20 -13.19 -14.46 66.67
CA SER A 20 -12.01 -14.85 65.89
C SER A 20 -12.35 -15.22 64.43
N LEU A 21 -13.48 -15.89 64.19
CA LEU A 21 -14.00 -16.16 62.84
C LEU A 21 -14.39 -14.88 62.10
N TRP A 22 -14.97 -13.90 62.81
CA TRP A 22 -15.33 -12.61 62.23
C TRP A 22 -14.09 -11.78 61.86
N GLU A 23 -13.05 -11.76 62.68
CA GLU A 23 -11.76 -11.14 62.34
C GLU A 23 -11.10 -11.81 61.12
N MET A 24 -11.08 -13.15 61.05
CA MET A 24 -10.54 -13.85 59.88
C MET A 24 -11.34 -13.55 58.59
N LEU A 25 -12.66 -13.43 58.69
CA LEU A 25 -13.52 -13.02 57.57
C LEU A 25 -13.27 -11.57 57.14
N ALA A 26 -13.07 -10.66 58.10
CA ALA A 26 -12.76 -9.27 57.83
C ALA A 26 -11.40 -9.12 57.13
N ASP A 27 -10.37 -9.82 57.61
CA ASP A 27 -9.03 -9.79 57.02
C ASP A 27 -9.02 -10.44 55.61
N ALA A 28 -9.74 -11.54 55.42
CA ALA A 28 -9.92 -12.16 54.10
C ALA A 28 -10.64 -11.22 53.11
N ASN A 29 -11.63 -10.47 53.57
CA ASN A 29 -12.35 -9.49 52.74
C ASN A 29 -11.47 -8.28 52.40
N GLU A 30 -10.63 -7.81 53.33
CA GLU A 30 -9.67 -6.74 53.06
C GLU A 30 -8.59 -7.17 52.06
N GLN A 31 -8.06 -8.39 52.19
CA GLN A 31 -7.14 -8.98 51.21
C GLN A 31 -7.77 -9.15 49.82
N PHE A 32 -9.05 -9.54 49.76
CA PHE A 32 -9.80 -9.64 48.51
C PHE A 32 -9.96 -8.26 47.84
N GLU A 33 -10.33 -7.23 48.58
CA GLU A 33 -10.45 -5.87 48.05
C GLU A 33 -9.10 -5.24 47.67
N ARG A 34 -7.99 -5.62 48.33
CA ARG A 34 -6.62 -5.26 47.88
C ARG A 34 -6.28 -5.93 46.55
N LYS A 35 -6.44 -7.25 46.42
CA LYS A 35 -6.20 -7.97 45.16
C LYS A 35 -7.06 -7.45 44.01
N LYS A 36 -8.30 -7.06 44.28
CA LYS A 36 -9.20 -6.43 43.30
C LYS A 36 -8.71 -5.04 42.86
N ARG A 37 -8.16 -4.23 43.78
CA ARG A 37 -7.51 -2.94 43.45
C ARG A 37 -6.23 -3.15 42.64
N GLU A 38 -5.39 -4.09 43.03
CA GLU A 38 -4.19 -4.48 42.26
C GLU A 38 -4.55 -4.95 40.86
N GLY A 39 -5.57 -5.81 40.73
CA GLY A 39 -6.08 -6.27 39.43
C GLY A 39 -6.57 -5.12 38.53
N LYS A 40 -7.22 -4.08 39.11
CA LYS A 40 -7.58 -2.87 38.37
C LYS A 40 -6.37 -2.09 37.89
N ILE A 41 -5.31 -1.99 38.71
CA ILE A 41 -4.05 -1.32 38.35
C ILE A 41 -3.35 -2.07 37.22
N TYR A 42 -3.20 -3.39 37.35
CA TYR A 42 -2.62 -4.25 36.30
C TYR A 42 -3.39 -4.14 34.99
N LYS A 43 -4.74 -4.21 35.05
CA LYS A 43 -5.58 -4.02 33.85
C LYS A 43 -5.32 -2.68 33.19
N LYS A 44 -5.22 -1.59 33.97
CA LYS A 44 -4.95 -0.25 33.44
C LYS A 44 -3.57 -0.14 32.79
N ILE A 45 -2.55 -0.75 33.39
CA ILE A 45 -1.19 -0.80 32.83
C ILE A 45 -1.19 -1.59 31.52
N LEU A 46 -1.83 -2.76 31.51
CA LEU A 46 -1.94 -3.62 30.33
C LEU A 46 -2.64 -2.89 29.18
N THR A 47 -3.80 -2.28 29.43
CA THR A 47 -4.54 -1.51 28.42
C THR A 47 -3.71 -0.36 27.86
N LYS A 48 -2.98 0.37 28.70
CA LYS A 48 -2.11 1.46 28.23
C LYS A 48 -0.95 0.95 27.36
N LEU A 49 -0.39 -0.22 27.71
CA LEU A 49 0.66 -0.86 26.94
C LEU A 49 0.12 -1.36 25.59
N GLU A 50 -1.06 -1.99 25.58
CA GLU A 50 -1.74 -2.43 24.37
C GLU A 50 -2.16 -1.25 23.47
N GLU A 51 -2.61 -0.13 24.03
CA GLU A 51 -2.86 1.13 23.29
C GLU A 51 -1.59 1.66 22.64
N SER A 52 -0.46 1.62 23.35
CA SER A 52 0.84 2.02 22.81
C SER A 52 1.27 1.11 21.66
N LEU A 53 1.12 -0.21 21.82
CA LEU A 53 1.40 -1.19 20.77
C LEU A 53 0.50 -0.98 19.54
N PHE A 54 -0.79 -0.71 19.74
CA PHE A 54 -1.71 -0.39 18.66
C PHE A 54 -1.24 0.85 17.88
N GLU A 55 -0.86 1.92 18.57
CA GLU A 55 -0.31 3.12 17.94
C GLU A 55 1.03 2.87 17.22
N GLU A 56 1.83 1.90 17.68
CA GLU A 56 3.02 1.43 16.96
C GLU A 56 2.66 0.66 15.69
N THR A 57 1.61 -0.17 15.69
CA THR A 57 1.17 -0.88 14.47
C THR A 57 0.69 0.07 13.35
N ARG A 58 0.25 1.28 13.73
CA ARG A 58 -0.08 2.35 12.78
C ARG A 58 1.15 2.94 12.11
N LYS A 59 2.35 2.76 12.66
CA LYS A 59 3.59 3.16 12.00
C LYS A 59 4.04 2.05 11.06
N ILE A 60 3.78 2.22 9.79
CA ILE A 60 4.23 1.24 8.78
C ILE A 60 5.76 1.34 8.65
N PRO A 61 6.52 0.23 8.86
CA PRO A 61 7.96 0.28 8.72
C PRO A 61 8.34 0.61 7.28
N ARG A 62 9.31 1.52 7.11
CA ARG A 62 9.81 1.91 5.77
C ARG A 62 10.34 0.72 4.98
N GLU A 63 10.87 -0.28 5.66
CA GLU A 63 11.35 -1.53 5.06
C GLU A 63 10.25 -2.28 4.29
N TRP A 64 9.02 -2.29 4.81
CA TRP A 64 7.87 -2.91 4.14
C TRP A 64 7.48 -2.15 2.87
N ILE A 65 7.44 -0.82 2.93
CA ILE A 65 7.17 0.02 1.76
C ILE A 65 8.25 -0.16 0.70
N ASN A 66 9.52 -0.19 1.10
CA ASN A 66 10.65 -0.40 0.21
C ASN A 66 10.60 -1.77 -0.46
N LYS A 67 10.25 -2.83 0.28
CA LYS A 67 10.08 -4.18 -0.26
C LYS A 67 8.98 -4.20 -1.33
N TRP A 68 7.87 -3.53 -1.07
CA TRP A 68 6.79 -3.41 -2.04
C TRP A 68 7.22 -2.69 -3.32
N ASP A 69 7.94 -1.57 -3.17
CA ASP A 69 8.48 -0.83 -4.32
C ASP A 69 9.48 -1.66 -5.13
N GLN A 70 10.27 -2.51 -4.47
CA GLN A 70 11.16 -3.46 -5.14
C GLN A 70 10.38 -4.54 -5.90
N GLU A 71 9.31 -5.09 -5.33
CA GLU A 71 8.47 -6.10 -5.99
C GLU A 71 7.78 -5.54 -7.25
N ILE A 72 7.24 -4.32 -7.16
CA ILE A 72 6.66 -3.62 -8.32
C ILE A 72 7.73 -3.42 -9.38
N LYS A 73 8.92 -2.94 -8.98
CA LYS A 73 10.01 -2.72 -9.91
C LYS A 73 10.48 -4.01 -10.58
N GLN A 74 10.56 -5.12 -9.85
CA GLN A 74 10.88 -6.42 -10.44
C GLN A 74 9.82 -6.86 -11.45
N TRP A 75 8.53 -6.64 -11.16
CA TRP A 75 7.47 -6.92 -12.12
C TRP A 75 7.60 -6.06 -13.38
N GLU A 76 7.85 -4.75 -13.23
CA GLU A 76 8.13 -3.85 -14.36
C GLU A 76 9.32 -4.37 -15.18
N ASP A 77 10.45 -4.65 -14.54
CA ASP A 77 11.66 -5.14 -15.19
C ASP A 77 11.40 -6.45 -15.96
N ASN A 78 10.60 -7.37 -15.39
CA ASN A 78 10.24 -8.64 -16.03
C ASN A 78 9.35 -8.46 -17.26
N VAL A 79 8.34 -7.58 -17.20
CA VAL A 79 7.47 -7.27 -18.34
C VAL A 79 8.27 -6.55 -19.45
N LEU A 80 9.16 -5.64 -19.06
CA LEU A 80 9.95 -4.81 -19.97
C LEU A 80 11.25 -5.49 -20.46
N LYS A 81 11.52 -6.72 -19.98
CA LYS A 81 12.73 -7.53 -20.28
C LYS A 81 14.04 -6.83 -19.90
N ILE A 82 14.09 -6.10 -18.79
CA ILE A 82 15.27 -5.42 -18.25
C ILE A 82 16.11 -6.44 -17.46
N LYS A 83 17.31 -6.80 -17.95
CA LYS A 83 18.15 -7.85 -17.35
C LYS A 83 19.01 -7.42 -16.15
N CYS A 84 19.23 -6.12 -15.91
CA CYS A 84 20.08 -5.64 -14.81
C CYS A 84 19.59 -4.34 -14.16
N SER A 85 19.07 -4.45 -12.94
CA SER A 85 18.97 -3.35 -11.98
C SER A 85 19.42 -3.83 -10.59
N ARG A 86 20.74 -3.89 -10.38
CA ARG A 86 21.46 -4.07 -9.10
C ARG A 86 21.36 -5.44 -8.42
N GLU A 87 22.46 -5.77 -7.72
CA GLU A 87 22.67 -7.00 -6.96
C GLU A 87 21.46 -7.33 -6.07
N PHE A 88 20.99 -8.55 -6.25
CA PHE A 88 19.89 -9.17 -5.54
C PHE A 88 20.22 -9.24 -4.05
N VAL A 89 19.46 -8.54 -3.23
CA VAL A 89 19.17 -9.04 -1.88
C VAL A 89 18.24 -10.22 -2.08
N SER A 90 18.65 -11.35 -1.51
CA SER A 90 17.97 -12.66 -1.50
C SER A 90 16.46 -12.58 -1.68
N ALA A 91 15.93 -13.40 -2.59
CA ALA A 91 14.52 -13.73 -2.67
C ALA A 91 14.00 -14.07 -1.26
N SER A 92 13.36 -13.11 -0.58
CA SER A 92 12.69 -13.40 0.67
C SER A 92 11.40 -14.14 0.32
N GLU A 93 11.21 -15.32 0.90
CA GLU A 93 10.22 -16.34 0.54
C GLU A 93 8.73 -15.94 0.70
N GLN A 94 8.40 -14.67 0.96
CA GLN A 94 7.02 -14.22 1.02
C GLN A 94 6.84 -12.92 0.26
N ARG A 95 6.54 -13.05 -1.04
CA ARG A 95 5.82 -12.00 -1.80
C ARG A 95 4.42 -11.90 -1.22
N HIS A 96 3.87 -10.69 -1.14
CA HIS A 96 2.50 -10.54 -0.70
C HIS A 96 1.57 -11.29 -1.68
N PRO A 97 0.74 -12.26 -1.23
CA PRO A 97 -0.03 -13.12 -2.13
C PRO A 97 -0.87 -12.34 -3.15
N MET A 98 -1.42 -11.19 -2.73
CA MET A 98 -2.31 -10.39 -3.57
C MET A 98 -1.63 -9.48 -4.59
N ILE A 99 -0.46 -8.90 -4.27
CA ILE A 99 0.35 -8.21 -5.30
C ILE A 99 0.83 -9.25 -6.30
N LYS A 100 1.20 -10.44 -5.82
CA LYS A 100 1.62 -11.54 -6.68
C LYS A 100 0.53 -11.92 -7.69
N ASP A 101 -0.74 -11.95 -7.29
CA ASP A 101 -1.86 -12.27 -8.20
C ASP A 101 -2.08 -11.17 -9.25
N ILE A 102 -2.15 -9.89 -8.84
CA ILE A 102 -2.28 -8.74 -9.77
C ILE A 102 -1.06 -8.66 -10.72
N CYS A 103 0.14 -8.86 -10.19
CA CYS A 103 1.37 -8.91 -10.99
C CYS A 103 1.39 -10.12 -11.94
N ALA A 104 0.89 -11.29 -11.53
CA ALA A 104 0.82 -12.49 -12.36
C ALA A 104 -0.18 -12.33 -13.50
N GLN A 105 -1.38 -11.81 -13.23
CA GLN A 105 -2.35 -11.44 -14.26
C GLN A 105 -1.79 -10.35 -15.18
N GLY A 106 -1.22 -9.30 -14.62
CA GLY A 106 -0.60 -8.23 -15.38
C GLY A 106 0.53 -8.75 -16.28
N TYR A 107 1.35 -9.68 -15.79
CA TYR A 107 2.38 -10.32 -16.60
C TYR A 107 1.76 -11.16 -17.72
N ALA A 108 0.77 -12.01 -17.44
CA ALA A 108 0.09 -12.82 -18.44
C ALA A 108 -0.55 -11.97 -19.55
N ASP A 109 -1.21 -10.88 -19.18
CA ASP A 109 -1.91 -9.99 -20.11
C ASP A 109 -0.97 -9.09 -20.92
N THR A 110 0.18 -8.68 -20.36
CA THR A 110 1.06 -7.69 -20.98
C THR A 110 2.29 -8.29 -21.66
N PHE A 111 2.85 -9.39 -21.14
CA PHE A 111 4.13 -9.93 -21.60
C PHE A 111 4.09 -10.33 -23.08
N PHE A 112 3.08 -11.11 -23.48
CA PHE A 112 2.94 -11.54 -24.86
C PHE A 112 2.63 -10.38 -25.81
N LEU A 113 1.90 -9.37 -25.32
CA LEU A 113 1.62 -8.17 -26.10
C LEU A 113 2.91 -7.39 -26.37
N TYR A 114 3.71 -7.12 -25.34
CA TYR A 114 5.01 -6.47 -25.50
C TYR A 114 5.97 -7.27 -26.38
N GLU A 115 6.05 -8.60 -26.19
CA GLU A 115 6.92 -9.45 -27.00
C GLU A 115 6.62 -9.36 -28.51
N ARG A 116 5.35 -9.28 -28.88
CA ARG A 116 4.93 -9.15 -30.28
C ARG A 116 5.15 -7.74 -30.82
N VAL A 117 4.67 -6.72 -30.12
CA VAL A 117 4.67 -5.33 -30.63
C VAL A 117 6.06 -4.73 -30.69
N LEU A 118 6.98 -5.16 -29.83
CA LEU A 118 8.37 -4.67 -29.83
C LEU A 118 9.18 -5.19 -31.02
N LYS A 119 8.66 -6.19 -31.75
CA LYS A 119 9.25 -6.70 -33.00
C LYS A 119 8.72 -5.98 -34.25
N ALA A 120 7.73 -5.08 -34.11
CA ALA A 120 7.20 -4.35 -35.26
C ALA A 120 8.29 -3.47 -35.90
N GLU A 121 8.34 -3.49 -37.23
CA GLU A 121 9.33 -2.76 -38.00
C GLU A 121 8.87 -1.32 -38.26
N LEU A 122 9.85 -0.41 -38.28
CA LEU A 122 9.59 1.00 -38.63
C LEU A 122 9.65 1.15 -40.15
N THR A 123 8.68 1.89 -40.71
CA THR A 123 8.68 2.30 -42.12
C THR A 123 9.71 3.41 -42.36
N ALA A 124 9.97 3.74 -43.62
CA ALA A 124 10.83 4.87 -43.98
C ALA A 124 10.31 6.20 -43.40
N GLU A 125 9.00 6.42 -43.41
CA GLU A 125 8.33 7.59 -42.84
C GLU A 125 8.56 7.67 -41.31
N HIS A 126 8.42 6.56 -40.60
CA HIS A 126 8.72 6.53 -39.16
C HIS A 126 10.19 6.87 -38.87
N ILE A 127 11.11 6.44 -39.73
CA ILE A 127 12.55 6.75 -39.61
C ILE A 127 12.81 8.24 -39.87
N GLU A 128 12.11 8.85 -40.82
CA GLU A 128 12.18 10.28 -41.09
C GLU A 128 11.69 11.10 -39.88
N ARG A 129 10.51 10.80 -39.36
CA ARG A 129 9.98 11.42 -38.14
C ARG A 129 10.93 11.28 -36.95
N PHE A 130 11.49 10.09 -36.75
CA PHE A 130 12.53 9.87 -35.74
C PHE A 130 13.73 10.82 -35.92
N ASN A 131 14.20 11.00 -37.15
CA ASN A 131 15.32 11.89 -37.44
C ASN A 131 14.98 13.36 -37.18
N GLU A 132 13.75 13.78 -37.41
CA GLU A 132 13.26 15.11 -37.07
C GLU A 132 13.25 15.35 -35.55
N LEU A 133 12.72 14.40 -34.78
CA LEU A 133 12.77 14.45 -33.30
C LEU A 133 14.22 14.59 -32.82
N MET A 134 15.14 13.85 -33.42
CA MET A 134 16.56 13.89 -33.13
C MET A 134 17.26 15.22 -33.47
N ARG A 135 16.60 16.19 -34.12
CA ARG A 135 17.13 17.55 -34.27
C ARG A 135 17.11 18.32 -32.95
N ARG A 136 16.14 18.03 -32.07
CA ARG A 136 15.92 18.72 -30.80
C ARG A 136 16.97 18.34 -29.74
N PRO A 137 17.51 19.29 -28.95
CA PRO A 137 18.57 19.01 -27.96
C PRO A 137 18.18 17.98 -26.89
N ILE A 138 16.95 18.04 -26.37
CA ILE A 138 16.48 17.13 -25.33
C ILE A 138 16.47 15.67 -25.81
N PHE A 139 15.99 15.43 -27.04
CA PHE A 139 15.98 14.11 -27.64
C PHE A 139 17.41 13.56 -27.83
N LYS A 140 18.36 14.39 -28.31
CA LYS A 140 19.77 13.96 -28.39
C LYS A 140 20.35 13.57 -27.02
N LYS A 141 20.03 14.33 -25.97
CA LYS A 141 20.49 14.10 -24.60
C LYS A 141 19.95 12.78 -24.05
N THR A 142 18.64 12.55 -24.17
CA THR A 142 17.97 11.34 -23.66
C THR A 142 18.31 10.11 -24.51
N TYR A 143 18.40 10.23 -25.84
CA TYR A 143 18.82 9.16 -26.75
C TYR A 143 20.19 8.56 -26.37
N ARG A 144 21.18 9.41 -26.06
CA ARG A 144 22.49 8.95 -25.62
C ARG A 144 22.42 8.15 -24.32
N LYS A 145 21.53 8.53 -23.41
CA LYS A 145 21.34 7.83 -22.13
C LYS A 145 20.69 6.45 -22.34
N VAL A 146 19.63 6.35 -23.16
CA VAL A 146 18.95 5.06 -23.40
C VAL A 146 19.88 4.08 -24.12
N VAL A 147 20.66 4.54 -25.11
CA VAL A 147 21.63 3.67 -25.80
C VAL A 147 22.68 3.13 -24.83
N ARG A 148 23.13 3.93 -23.86
CA ARG A 148 24.04 3.46 -22.81
C ARG A 148 23.35 2.47 -21.88
N LEU A 149 22.10 2.73 -21.50
CA LEU A 149 21.29 1.85 -20.65
C LEU A 149 21.09 0.48 -21.30
N MET A 150 20.69 0.44 -22.58
CA MET A 150 20.51 -0.80 -23.34
C MET A 150 21.81 -1.61 -23.44
N LYS A 151 22.94 -0.95 -23.73
CA LYS A 151 24.27 -1.61 -23.77
C LYS A 151 24.66 -2.22 -22.42
N ARG A 152 24.42 -1.50 -21.31
CA ARG A 152 24.66 -2.02 -19.95
C ARG A 152 23.80 -3.23 -19.62
N ASN A 153 22.62 -3.34 -20.23
CA ASN A 153 21.71 -4.48 -20.09
C ASN A 153 21.99 -5.61 -21.11
N GLY A 154 23.11 -5.57 -21.83
CA GLY A 154 23.48 -6.58 -22.81
C GLY A 154 22.62 -6.58 -24.08
N ILE A 155 21.85 -5.51 -24.34
CA ILE A 155 21.02 -5.40 -25.54
C ILE A 155 21.86 -4.84 -26.68
N ILE A 156 21.99 -5.64 -27.74
CA ILE A 156 22.71 -5.25 -28.95
C ILE A 156 21.80 -4.32 -29.77
N VAL A 157 22.22 -3.06 -29.90
CA VAL A 157 21.54 -2.10 -30.77
C VAL A 157 22.28 -2.03 -32.09
N GLU A 158 21.69 -2.61 -33.14
CA GLU A 158 22.24 -2.60 -34.50
C GLU A 158 22.59 -1.19 -34.94
N LYS A 159 23.66 -1.06 -35.74
CA LYS A 159 24.03 0.19 -36.36
C LYS A 159 23.72 0.12 -37.85
N PHE A 160 23.17 1.20 -38.39
CA PHE A 160 22.93 1.38 -39.81
C PHE A 160 23.57 2.68 -40.30
N ILE A 161 23.74 2.80 -41.61
CA ILE A 161 24.09 4.06 -42.23
C ILE A 161 22.78 4.77 -42.52
N ASP A 162 22.57 5.92 -41.89
CA ASP A 162 21.40 6.76 -42.13
C ASP A 162 21.37 7.15 -43.61
N PRO A 163 20.31 6.79 -44.37
CA PRO A 163 20.28 7.02 -45.82
C PRO A 163 20.30 8.51 -46.18
N PHE A 164 19.78 9.37 -45.28
CA PHE A 164 19.67 10.82 -45.47
C PHE A 164 20.91 11.56 -44.97
N THR A 165 21.45 11.18 -43.82
CA THR A 165 22.60 11.89 -43.22
C THR A 165 23.96 11.24 -43.50
N LYS A 166 23.98 10.05 -44.12
CA LYS A 166 25.17 9.21 -44.38
C LYS A 166 26.02 8.89 -43.15
N LYS A 167 25.53 9.20 -41.94
CA LYS A 167 26.21 8.95 -40.67
C LYS A 167 25.83 7.58 -40.12
N LYS A 168 26.79 6.89 -39.52
CA LYS A 168 26.54 5.64 -38.78
C LYS A 168 25.73 5.95 -37.51
N ARG A 169 24.52 5.41 -37.41
CA ARG A 169 23.59 5.60 -36.29
C ARG A 169 23.10 4.25 -35.77
N HIS A 170 22.53 4.22 -34.57
CA HIS A 170 21.81 3.02 -34.11
C HIS A 170 20.44 2.95 -34.78
N LYS A 171 20.09 1.78 -35.31
CA LYS A 171 18.84 1.53 -36.04
C LYS A 171 17.66 1.81 -35.10
N PRO A 172 16.72 2.70 -35.48
CA PRO A 172 15.53 2.91 -34.68
C PRO A 172 14.68 1.65 -34.75
N THR A 173 14.27 1.15 -33.58
CA THR A 173 13.45 -0.06 -33.41
C THR A 173 12.38 0.24 -32.36
N MET A 174 11.27 -0.49 -32.40
CA MET A 174 10.24 -0.39 -31.36
C MET A 174 10.83 -0.66 -29.97
N LEU A 175 11.73 -1.63 -29.84
CA LEU A 175 12.45 -1.90 -28.60
C LEU A 175 13.25 -0.69 -28.11
N LEU A 176 14.02 -0.03 -28.98
CA LEU A 176 14.79 1.17 -28.61
C LEU A 176 13.86 2.31 -28.16
N LEU A 177 12.78 2.56 -28.89
CA LEU A 177 11.81 3.61 -28.57
C LEU A 177 11.10 3.34 -27.25
N HIS A 178 10.73 2.08 -27.00
CA HIS A 178 10.11 1.65 -25.75
C HIS A 178 11.04 1.82 -24.54
N TRP A 179 12.30 1.39 -24.64
CA TRP A 179 13.31 1.61 -23.61
C TRP A 179 13.59 3.09 -23.38
N TRP A 180 13.51 3.89 -24.45
CA TRP A 180 13.71 5.33 -24.36
C TRP A 180 12.56 5.98 -23.60
N LEU A 181 11.32 5.59 -23.89
CA LEU A 181 10.14 6.04 -23.17
C LEU A 181 10.24 5.72 -21.68
N TYR A 182 10.58 4.48 -21.32
CA TYR A 182 10.76 4.07 -19.91
C TYR A 182 11.82 4.92 -19.18
N MET A 183 12.97 5.15 -19.82
CA MET A 183 14.01 5.99 -19.24
C MET A 183 13.56 7.46 -19.08
N VAL A 184 12.74 7.98 -20.01
CA VAL A 184 12.16 9.32 -19.87
C VAL A 184 11.17 9.35 -18.70
N ASP A 185 10.35 8.32 -18.51
CA ASP A 185 9.45 8.17 -17.36
C ASP A 185 10.24 8.22 -16.02
N ASP A 186 11.36 7.50 -15.92
CA ASP A 186 12.25 7.54 -14.76
C ASP A 186 12.84 8.93 -14.51
N MET A 187 13.25 9.63 -15.56
CA MET A 187 13.81 10.98 -15.45
C MET A 187 12.79 12.01 -14.97
N ILE A 188 11.54 11.91 -15.45
CA ILE A 188 10.43 12.77 -15.01
C ILE A 188 10.17 12.55 -13.52
N MET A 189 10.13 11.29 -13.07
CA MET A 189 9.91 10.98 -11.66
C MET A 189 11.04 11.50 -10.77
N ALA A 190 12.31 11.30 -11.17
CA ALA A 190 13.44 11.76 -10.38
C ALA A 190 13.43 13.28 -10.18
N LEU A 191 13.04 14.04 -11.20
CA LEU A 191 12.87 15.50 -11.08
C LEU A 191 11.73 15.85 -10.12
N TYR A 192 10.61 15.15 -10.20
CA TYR A 192 9.48 15.35 -9.29
C TYR A 192 9.88 15.09 -7.83
N GLU A 193 10.51 13.94 -7.55
CA GLU A 193 10.96 13.60 -6.20
C GLU A 193 11.97 14.61 -5.65
N GLN A 194 12.89 15.08 -6.49
CA GLN A 194 13.86 16.10 -6.10
C GLN A 194 13.16 17.43 -5.76
N GLN A 195 12.17 17.83 -6.57
CA GLN A 195 11.39 19.03 -6.31
C GLN A 195 10.61 18.95 -4.99
N GLN A 196 10.00 17.79 -4.68
CA GLN A 196 9.31 17.59 -3.40
C GLN A 196 10.27 17.74 -2.21
N LYS A 197 11.50 17.20 -2.32
CA LYS A 197 12.54 17.39 -1.31
C LYS A 197 12.94 18.85 -1.15
N ASP A 198 13.14 19.55 -2.27
CA ASP A 198 13.52 20.97 -2.24
C ASP A 198 12.40 21.83 -1.63
N LYS A 199 11.12 21.53 -1.92
CA LYS A 199 9.95 22.16 -1.28
C LYS A 199 9.92 21.93 0.22
N ALA A 200 10.06 20.68 0.67
CA ALA A 200 10.08 20.34 2.10
C ALA A 200 11.25 20.99 2.85
N SER A 201 12.38 21.24 2.17
CA SER A 201 13.55 21.90 2.74
C SER A 201 13.46 23.43 2.80
N GLY A 202 12.40 24.04 2.24
CA GLY A 202 12.24 25.49 2.21
C GLY A 202 13.25 26.24 1.33
N ARG A 203 14.02 25.51 0.50
CA ARG A 203 15.08 26.06 -0.38
C ARG A 203 14.58 27.12 -1.37
N TYR A 204 13.29 27.09 -1.69
CA TYR A 204 12.65 28.03 -2.60
C TYR A 204 11.33 28.50 -1.99
N LYS A 205 11.29 29.71 -1.42
CA LYS A 205 10.06 30.35 -0.94
C LYS A 205 9.01 30.48 -2.04
N GLU A 206 9.45 30.63 -3.29
CA GLU A 206 8.61 30.74 -4.49
C GLU A 206 7.94 29.40 -4.87
N LEU A 207 8.58 28.24 -4.63
CA LEU A 207 7.97 26.92 -4.86
C LEU A 207 6.94 26.53 -3.80
N ALA A 208 6.99 27.14 -2.62
CA ALA A 208 5.98 26.95 -1.57
C ALA A 208 4.66 27.66 -1.92
N ALA A 209 4.74 28.81 -2.61
CA ALA A 209 3.59 29.61 -3.07
C ALA A 209 2.98 29.11 -4.39
N MET A 210 3.75 28.36 -5.18
CA MET A 210 3.18 27.62 -6.30
C MET A 210 2.42 26.41 -5.72
N GLU A 211 1.10 26.55 -5.55
CA GLU A 211 0.16 25.42 -5.46
C GLU A 211 0.23 24.68 -6.79
N ILE A 212 1.26 23.86 -6.97
CA ILE A 212 1.40 23.18 -8.23
C ILE A 212 0.45 21.99 -8.23
N TYR A 213 -0.44 21.98 -9.23
CA TYR A 213 -1.33 20.90 -9.65
C TYR A 213 -0.57 19.63 -10.10
N TRP A 214 0.55 19.31 -9.45
CA TRP A 214 1.38 18.14 -9.73
C TRP A 214 0.92 16.89 -8.99
N SER A 215 -0.10 16.95 -8.12
CA SER A 215 -0.64 15.76 -7.43
C SER A 215 -1.05 14.65 -8.40
N ASP A 216 -1.26 14.99 -9.67
CA ASP A 216 -1.87 14.10 -10.66
C ASP A 216 -0.86 13.52 -11.67
N ILE A 217 0.42 13.91 -11.62
CA ILE A 217 1.42 13.35 -12.54
C ILE A 217 2.08 12.10 -11.96
N SER A 218 1.39 10.98 -12.15
CA SER A 218 1.96 9.65 -11.90
C SER A 218 3.09 9.29 -12.89
N LYS A 219 3.89 8.28 -12.56
CA LYS A 219 4.80 7.60 -13.54
C LYS A 219 4.05 7.13 -14.80
N ASN A 220 2.73 7.04 -14.70
CA ASN A 220 1.83 6.46 -15.68
C ASN A 220 1.03 7.54 -16.43
N THR A 221 1.50 8.79 -16.42
CA THR A 221 0.86 9.88 -17.15
C THR A 221 0.93 9.59 -18.65
N GLU A 222 -0.23 9.46 -19.27
CA GLU A 222 -0.37 9.08 -20.67
C GLU A 222 -0.56 10.28 -21.60
N TYR A 223 -0.44 10.07 -22.91
CA TYR A 223 -0.43 11.12 -23.93
C TYR A 223 -1.48 12.22 -23.71
N ASP A 224 -2.75 11.84 -23.51
CA ASP A 224 -3.85 12.80 -23.31
C ASP A 224 -3.76 13.58 -21.99
N GLU A 225 -3.23 12.95 -20.93
CA GLU A 225 -3.00 13.60 -19.64
C GLU A 225 -1.84 14.61 -19.77
N ILE A 226 -0.75 14.25 -20.47
CA ILE A 226 0.37 15.18 -20.73
C ILE A 226 -0.10 16.39 -21.55
N LEU A 227 -0.94 16.18 -22.57
CA LEU A 227 -1.51 17.29 -23.34
C LEU A 227 -2.35 18.23 -22.49
N LYS A 228 -3.11 17.70 -21.51
CA LYS A 228 -3.85 18.55 -20.55
C LYS A 228 -2.88 19.34 -19.68
N ILE A 229 -1.83 18.71 -19.16
CA ILE A 229 -0.82 19.37 -18.33
C ILE A 229 -0.14 20.51 -19.10
N LEU A 230 0.29 20.27 -20.34
CA LEU A 230 0.94 21.29 -21.17
C LEU A 230 0.00 22.43 -21.61
N LYS A 231 -1.33 22.21 -21.59
CA LYS A 231 -2.30 23.28 -21.83
C LYS A 231 -2.43 24.25 -20.66
N PHE A 232 -2.04 23.87 -19.45
CA PHE A 232 -2.01 24.77 -18.29
C PHE A 232 -0.65 25.46 -18.19
N TRP A 233 -0.61 26.76 -18.52
CA TRP A 233 0.61 27.53 -18.77
C TRP A 233 1.38 28.00 -17.53
N TYR A 234 1.05 27.54 -16.32
CA TYR A 234 1.71 28.03 -15.11
C TYR A 234 2.86 27.11 -14.65
N HIS A 235 4.07 27.69 -14.65
CA HIS A 235 5.29 27.32 -13.91
C HIS A 235 5.79 25.86 -13.95
N LEU A 236 5.77 25.20 -15.12
CA LEU A 236 6.58 23.99 -15.30
C LEU A 236 8.07 24.39 -15.32
N LEU A 237 8.92 23.64 -14.60
CA LEU A 237 10.37 23.81 -14.72
C LEU A 237 10.79 23.50 -16.17
N PRO A 238 11.67 24.30 -16.80
CA PRO A 238 12.04 24.11 -18.20
C PRO A 238 12.58 22.70 -18.52
N ASP A 239 13.33 22.10 -17.60
CA ASP A 239 13.84 20.73 -17.75
C ASP A 239 12.72 19.68 -17.70
N TYR A 240 11.66 19.93 -16.92
CA TYR A 240 10.51 19.05 -16.79
C TYR A 240 9.63 19.12 -18.04
N GLU A 241 9.31 20.33 -18.49
CA GLU A 241 8.56 20.59 -19.72
C GLU A 241 9.26 19.94 -20.93
N ALA A 242 10.58 20.10 -21.05
CA ALA A 242 11.35 19.47 -22.12
C ALA A 242 11.23 17.93 -22.12
N LEU A 243 11.16 17.30 -20.93
CA LEU A 243 10.96 15.86 -20.83
C LEU A 243 9.54 15.43 -21.17
N LEU A 244 8.52 16.22 -20.82
CA LEU A 244 7.13 15.97 -21.27
C LEU A 244 7.02 16.00 -22.79
N TYR A 245 7.61 16.99 -23.45
CA TYR A 245 7.69 17.03 -24.91
C TYR A 245 8.46 15.85 -25.49
N CYS A 246 9.54 15.41 -24.82
CA CYS A 246 10.26 14.21 -25.21
C CYS A 246 9.37 12.98 -25.14
N LYS A 247 8.61 12.83 -24.06
CA LYS A 247 7.67 11.72 -23.84
C LYS A 247 6.56 11.69 -24.88
N ILE A 248 5.94 12.84 -25.17
CA ILE A 248 4.91 12.99 -26.21
C ILE A 248 5.43 12.50 -27.56
N GLY A 249 6.57 13.04 -28.03
CA GLY A 249 7.10 12.65 -29.35
C GLY A 249 7.44 11.17 -29.45
N LEU A 250 7.86 10.54 -28.34
CA LEU A 250 8.06 9.08 -28.29
C LEU A 250 6.75 8.31 -28.34
N LEU A 251 5.74 8.73 -27.56
CA LEU A 251 4.41 8.11 -27.55
C LEU A 251 3.73 8.20 -28.91
N GLU A 252 3.77 9.36 -29.56
CA GLU A 252 3.23 9.56 -30.92
C GLU A 252 3.85 8.57 -31.89
N LEU A 253 5.18 8.47 -31.92
CA LEU A 253 5.88 7.57 -32.83
C LEU A 253 5.57 6.10 -32.54
N LEU A 254 5.54 5.71 -31.26
CA LEU A 254 5.23 4.34 -30.86
C LEU A 254 3.78 3.93 -31.20
N TYR A 255 2.82 4.85 -31.02
CA TYR A 255 1.40 4.60 -31.29
C TYR A 255 1.08 4.59 -32.79
N ASP A 256 1.80 5.40 -33.56
CA ASP A 256 1.74 5.40 -35.02
C ASP A 256 2.28 4.10 -35.61
N VAL A 257 3.42 3.61 -35.10
CA VAL A 257 4.00 2.33 -35.56
C VAL A 257 3.11 1.14 -35.18
N SER A 258 2.45 1.16 -34.02
CA SER A 258 1.64 0.05 -33.56
C SER A 258 0.51 0.45 -32.62
N SER A 259 -0.73 0.33 -33.10
CA SER A 259 -1.94 0.43 -32.26
C SER A 259 -1.98 -0.64 -31.17
N ASP A 260 -1.42 -1.83 -31.46
CA ASP A 260 -1.29 -2.90 -30.47
C ASP A 260 -0.30 -2.52 -29.36
N TYR A 261 0.76 -1.76 -29.65
CA TYR A 261 1.64 -1.20 -28.63
C TYR A 261 0.87 -0.24 -27.72
N LYS A 262 0.04 0.65 -28.29
CA LYS A 262 -0.84 1.53 -27.52
C LYS A 262 -1.73 0.74 -26.56
N ARG A 263 -2.34 -0.35 -27.04
CA ARG A 263 -3.15 -1.24 -26.20
C ARG A 263 -2.30 -1.91 -25.10
N ALA A 264 -1.17 -2.51 -25.45
CA ALA A 264 -0.27 -3.19 -24.51
C ALA A 264 0.16 -2.27 -23.37
N ARG A 265 0.54 -1.03 -23.70
CA ARG A 265 0.91 -0.01 -22.72
C ARG A 265 -0.26 0.41 -21.85
N GLY A 266 -1.46 0.58 -22.42
CA GLY A 266 -2.67 0.87 -21.66
C GLY A 266 -2.99 -0.22 -20.62
N ILE A 267 -2.83 -1.49 -20.97
CA ILE A 267 -3.00 -2.62 -20.04
C ILE A 267 -1.91 -2.61 -18.96
N PHE A 268 -0.64 -2.40 -19.33
CA PHE A 268 0.46 -2.31 -18.37
C PHE A 268 0.24 -1.20 -17.33
N ILE A 269 -0.18 -0.03 -17.79
CA ILE A 269 -0.49 1.11 -16.92
C ILE A 269 -1.71 0.82 -16.05
N TYR A 270 -2.71 0.13 -16.57
CA TYR A 270 -3.87 -0.30 -15.79
C TYR A 270 -3.44 -1.12 -14.57
N TYR A 271 -2.66 -2.18 -14.79
CA TYR A 271 -2.18 -3.05 -13.71
C TYR A 271 -1.26 -2.32 -12.75
N LYS A 272 -0.38 -1.46 -13.25
CA LYS A 272 0.48 -0.64 -12.40
C LYS A 272 -0.33 0.28 -11.48
N ARG A 273 -1.35 0.96 -12.01
CA ARG A 273 -2.26 1.79 -11.21
C ARG A 273 -3.03 0.96 -10.18
N LEU A 274 -3.46 -0.26 -10.51
CA LEU A 274 -4.08 -1.16 -9.53
C LEU A 274 -3.12 -1.47 -8.37
N ILE A 275 -1.87 -1.81 -8.66
CA ILE A 275 -0.88 -2.12 -7.62
C ILE A 275 -0.59 -0.89 -6.75
N GLU A 276 -0.48 0.30 -7.36
CA GLU A 276 -0.37 1.58 -6.66
C GLU A 276 -1.59 1.82 -5.74
N THR A 277 -2.81 1.53 -6.20
CA THR A 277 -4.03 1.66 -5.39
C THR A 277 -4.10 0.67 -4.21
N VAL A 278 -3.59 -0.56 -4.35
CA VAL A 278 -3.44 -1.47 -3.20
C VAL A 278 -2.47 -0.86 -2.18
N LYS A 279 -1.37 -0.25 -2.63
CA LYS A 279 -0.41 0.42 -1.76
C LYS A 279 -1.04 1.61 -1.02
N GLU A 280 -1.82 2.43 -1.71
CA GLU A 280 -2.58 3.54 -1.12
C GLU A 280 -3.52 3.06 0.00
N GLY A 281 -4.29 1.99 -0.26
CA GLY A 281 -5.16 1.39 0.74
C GLY A 281 -4.41 0.80 1.94
N TYR A 282 -3.21 0.24 1.74
CA TYR A 282 -2.42 -0.32 2.84
C TYR A 282 -1.81 0.75 3.74
N VAL A 283 -1.40 1.89 3.17
CA VAL A 283 -0.85 3.00 3.97
C VAL A 283 -1.91 3.87 4.63
N PHE A 284 -3.17 3.50 4.47
CA PHE A 284 -4.33 4.20 4.96
C PHE A 284 -4.29 4.57 6.44
N PHE A 285 -4.02 3.60 7.31
CA PHE A 285 -4.02 3.81 8.77
C PHE A 285 -2.74 4.45 9.29
N ASN A 286 -1.81 4.82 8.41
CA ASN A 286 -0.57 5.46 8.78
C ASN A 286 -0.82 6.81 9.45
N LYS A 287 0.04 7.15 10.43
CA LYS A 287 -0.11 8.37 11.22
C LYS A 287 0.00 9.61 10.32
N GLY A 288 -1.12 10.30 10.11
CA GLY A 288 -1.21 11.49 9.26
C GLY A 288 -2.24 11.44 8.13
N CYS A 289 -2.91 10.30 7.92
CA CYS A 289 -4.05 10.23 7.01
C CYS A 289 -5.29 10.88 7.64
N THR A 290 -5.99 11.76 6.93
CA THR A 290 -7.23 12.41 7.37
C THR A 290 -8.43 11.82 6.65
N ILE A 291 -9.62 11.85 7.27
CA ILE A 291 -10.90 11.42 6.64
C ILE A 291 -11.07 12.03 5.24
N SER A 292 -10.68 13.30 5.04
CA SER A 292 -10.73 13.95 3.73
C SER A 292 -9.86 13.25 2.67
N THR A 293 -8.66 12.78 3.03
CA THR A 293 -7.79 12.02 2.13
C THR A 293 -8.44 10.71 1.72
N VAL A 294 -9.11 10.02 2.67
CA VAL A 294 -9.85 8.78 2.44
C VAL A 294 -10.95 8.97 1.42
N VAL A 295 -11.80 9.96 1.66
CA VAL A 295 -12.95 10.27 0.80
C VAL A 295 -12.49 10.59 -0.61
N THR A 296 -11.44 11.40 -0.75
CA THR A 296 -10.85 11.70 -2.06
C THR A 296 -10.36 10.45 -2.77
N ALA A 297 -9.57 9.60 -2.10
CA ALA A 297 -9.02 8.38 -2.69
C ALA A 297 -10.12 7.40 -3.15
N ILE A 298 -11.15 7.18 -2.34
CA ILE A 298 -12.28 6.31 -2.71
C ILE A 298 -13.08 6.89 -3.88
N ASN A 299 -13.34 8.20 -3.87
CA ASN A 299 -14.06 8.86 -4.96
C ASN A 299 -13.28 8.79 -6.27
N GLU A 300 -11.95 8.93 -6.22
CA GLU A 300 -11.09 8.70 -7.37
C GLU A 300 -11.14 7.26 -7.87
N CYS A 301 -11.11 6.26 -6.98
CA CYS A 301 -11.26 4.86 -7.36
C CYS A 301 -12.59 4.62 -8.09
N LYS A 302 -13.70 5.09 -7.50
CA LYS A 302 -15.05 5.00 -8.10
C LYS A 302 -15.15 5.70 -9.45
N LYS A 303 -14.46 6.84 -9.61
CA LYS A 303 -14.38 7.55 -10.89
C LYS A 303 -13.64 6.71 -11.93
N ARG A 304 -12.47 6.17 -11.58
CA ARG A 304 -11.64 5.32 -12.45
C ARG A 304 -12.36 4.03 -12.85
N ASP A 305 -13.17 3.45 -11.96
CA ASP A 305 -13.98 2.26 -12.25
C ASP A 305 -15.12 2.53 -13.23
N LYS A 306 -15.67 3.76 -13.24
CA LYS A 306 -16.70 4.20 -14.19
C LYS A 306 -16.13 4.62 -15.54
N GLU A 307 -14.85 5.00 -15.60
CA GLU A 307 -14.18 5.36 -16.84
C GLU A 307 -14.09 4.13 -17.75
N LYS A 308 -14.96 4.08 -18.78
CA LYS A 308 -14.88 3.03 -19.81
C LYS A 308 -13.53 3.10 -20.49
N LYS A 309 -12.69 2.08 -20.27
CA LYS A 309 -11.43 1.93 -21.00
C LYS A 309 -11.69 1.26 -22.34
N GLU A 310 -12.26 2.02 -23.26
CA GLU A 310 -12.53 1.56 -24.62
C GLU A 310 -11.28 0.91 -25.23
N GLY A 311 -11.42 -0.34 -25.68
CA GLY A 311 -10.34 -1.08 -26.34
C GLY A 311 -9.33 -1.79 -25.42
N LEU A 312 -9.43 -1.69 -24.09
CA LEU A 312 -8.68 -2.54 -23.15
C LEU A 312 -9.50 -3.79 -22.82
N ARG A 313 -8.95 -4.97 -23.11
CA ARG A 313 -9.51 -6.25 -22.64
C ARG A 313 -8.76 -6.62 -21.36
N ILE A 314 -9.35 -6.32 -20.22
CA ILE A 314 -8.86 -6.75 -18.90
C ILE A 314 -9.55 -8.06 -18.52
N ALA A 315 -8.85 -8.98 -17.87
CA ALA A 315 -9.44 -10.22 -17.40
C ALA A 315 -10.62 -9.94 -16.43
N LYS A 316 -11.64 -10.80 -16.46
CA LYS A 316 -12.86 -10.60 -15.67
C LYS A 316 -12.58 -10.73 -14.17
N GLU A 317 -11.59 -11.54 -13.81
CA GLU A 317 -11.17 -11.77 -12.44
C GLU A 317 -10.27 -10.66 -11.88
N THR A 318 -9.90 -9.66 -12.69
CA THR A 318 -9.07 -8.54 -12.24
C THR A 318 -9.88 -7.61 -11.34
N PRO A 319 -9.38 -7.24 -10.16
CA PRO A 319 -10.12 -6.37 -9.24
C PRO A 319 -10.32 -4.97 -9.82
N THR A 320 -11.44 -4.36 -9.45
CA THR A 320 -11.70 -2.92 -9.62
C THR A 320 -10.73 -2.08 -8.78
N PHE A 321 -10.62 -0.78 -9.06
CA PHE A 321 -9.80 0.13 -8.25
C PHE A 321 -10.33 0.22 -6.82
N GLU A 322 -11.65 0.27 -6.61
CA GLU A 322 -12.23 0.25 -5.27
C GLU A 322 -11.91 -1.06 -4.52
N GLU A 323 -12.00 -2.21 -5.20
CA GLU A 323 -11.62 -3.50 -4.61
C GLU A 323 -10.13 -3.58 -4.28
N ALA A 324 -9.26 -3.07 -5.16
CA ALA A 324 -7.82 -2.99 -4.91
C ALA A 324 -7.50 -2.12 -3.69
N TYR A 325 -8.21 -0.98 -3.52
CA TYR A 325 -8.04 -0.12 -2.35
C TYR A 325 -8.46 -0.84 -1.07
N LYS A 326 -9.66 -1.43 -1.05
CA LYS A 326 -10.18 -2.26 0.04
C LYS A 326 -9.23 -3.41 0.40
N LEU A 327 -8.57 -3.98 -0.61
CA LEU A 327 -7.59 -5.04 -0.45
C LEU A 327 -6.39 -4.56 0.37
N GLY A 328 -5.82 -3.42 0.01
CA GLY A 328 -4.71 -2.82 0.74
C GLY A 328 -5.03 -2.62 2.22
N VAL A 329 -6.23 -2.06 2.50
CA VAL A 329 -6.71 -1.82 3.87
C VAL A 329 -6.81 -3.12 4.67
N LYS A 330 -7.38 -4.18 4.06
CA LYS A 330 -7.51 -5.49 4.69
C LYS A 330 -6.15 -6.12 5.01
N GLU A 331 -5.19 -5.98 4.12
CA GLU A 331 -3.86 -6.55 4.33
C GLU A 331 -3.07 -5.83 5.42
N TRP A 332 -3.24 -4.51 5.52
CA TRP A 332 -2.73 -3.78 6.68
C TRP A 332 -3.32 -4.33 7.99
N MET A 333 -4.64 -4.58 8.05
CA MET A 333 -5.27 -5.12 9.26
C MET A 333 -4.73 -6.51 9.63
N LYS A 334 -4.55 -7.40 8.65
CA LYS A 334 -3.96 -8.73 8.89
C LYS A 334 -2.53 -8.63 9.42
N GLY A 335 -1.74 -7.74 8.84
CA GLY A 335 -0.36 -7.50 9.26
C GLY A 335 -0.29 -6.93 10.68
N ALA A 336 -1.06 -5.87 10.95
CA ALA A 336 -1.11 -5.20 12.25
C ALA A 336 -1.64 -6.13 13.35
N ASN A 337 -2.70 -6.90 13.08
CA ASN A 337 -3.25 -7.86 14.02
C ASN A 337 -2.22 -8.93 14.45
N LYS A 338 -1.38 -9.42 13.52
CA LYS A 338 -0.34 -10.42 13.84
C LYS A 338 0.73 -9.88 14.80
N ILE A 339 0.96 -8.57 14.80
CA ILE A 339 1.98 -7.90 15.62
C ILE A 339 1.46 -7.62 17.04
N CYS A 340 0.15 -7.47 17.23
CA CYS A 340 -0.43 -7.27 18.56
C CYS A 340 -0.38 -8.54 19.40
N ASP A 341 0.15 -8.44 20.62
CA ASP A 341 0.16 -9.54 21.60
C ASP A 341 -1.27 -9.99 21.97
N ASN A 342 -2.18 -9.02 22.11
CA ASN A 342 -3.61 -9.26 22.25
C ASN A 342 -4.33 -8.97 20.94
N ARG A 343 -4.54 -10.03 20.16
CA ARG A 343 -5.13 -9.94 18.82
C ARG A 343 -6.61 -9.57 18.84
N LEU A 344 -7.36 -9.88 19.90
CA LEU A 344 -8.75 -9.44 20.01
C LEU A 344 -8.81 -7.94 20.29
N PHE A 345 -7.96 -7.45 21.20
CA PHE A 345 -7.86 -6.02 21.54
C PHE A 345 -7.56 -5.14 20.32
N PHE A 346 -6.76 -5.61 19.37
CA PHE A 346 -6.55 -4.91 18.10
C PHE A 346 -7.88 -4.58 17.38
N TRP A 347 -8.75 -5.58 17.24
CA TRP A 347 -10.04 -5.42 16.57
C TRP A 347 -10.99 -4.53 17.38
N GLU A 348 -10.96 -4.63 18.71
CA GLU A 348 -11.70 -3.74 19.60
C GLU A 348 -11.28 -2.28 19.40
N MET A 349 -9.98 -2.01 19.37
CA MET A 349 -9.43 -0.67 19.20
C MET A 349 -9.80 -0.07 17.84
N LEU A 350 -9.81 -0.87 16.78
CA LEU A 350 -10.29 -0.43 15.47
C LEU A 350 -11.73 0.07 15.50
N MET A 351 -12.61 -0.57 16.27
CA MET A 351 -14.01 -0.16 16.41
C MET A 351 -14.22 0.94 17.44
N ARG A 352 -13.34 1.07 18.44
CA ARG A 352 -13.46 2.03 19.55
C ARG A 352 -13.01 3.44 19.18
N ILE A 353 -12.05 3.56 18.27
CA ILE A 353 -11.57 4.87 17.80
C ILE A 353 -12.55 5.38 16.74
N ASP A 354 -13.29 6.44 17.05
CA ASP A 354 -14.32 7.00 16.16
C ASP A 354 -13.78 7.29 14.74
N LEU A 355 -12.58 7.86 14.64
CA LEU A 355 -11.89 8.09 13.37
C LEU A 355 -11.72 6.78 12.58
N SER A 356 -11.20 5.72 13.21
CA SER A 356 -10.98 4.42 12.56
C SER A 356 -12.29 3.73 12.17
N ARG A 357 -13.34 3.86 12.98
CA ARG A 357 -14.66 3.28 12.66
C ARG A 357 -15.34 3.98 11.49
N GLU A 358 -15.35 5.31 11.47
CA GLU A 358 -15.95 6.09 10.37
C GLU A 358 -15.17 5.89 9.07
N ASP A 359 -13.84 5.84 9.16
CA ASP A 359 -12.96 5.46 8.05
C ASP A 359 -13.35 4.10 7.44
N LEU A 360 -13.61 3.10 8.27
CA LEU A 360 -14.01 1.77 7.82
C LEU A 360 -15.40 1.76 7.18
N LYS A 361 -16.33 2.56 7.70
CA LYS A 361 -17.66 2.71 7.09
C LYS A 361 -17.58 3.32 5.71
N LEU A 362 -16.74 4.35 5.54
CA LEU A 362 -16.51 4.98 4.24
C LEU A 362 -15.94 3.98 3.22
N ILE A 363 -15.04 3.09 3.66
CA ILE A 363 -14.39 2.11 2.79
C ILE A 363 -15.30 0.92 2.50
N PHE A 364 -15.85 0.26 3.52
CA PHE A 364 -16.52 -1.03 3.40
C PHE A 364 -18.05 -0.95 3.41
N GLY A 365 -18.61 0.17 3.85
CA GLY A 365 -20.05 0.37 4.06
C GLY A 365 -20.49 0.03 5.48
N ASP A 366 -21.55 0.69 5.93
CA ASP A 366 -22.08 0.59 7.29
C ASP A 366 -22.43 -0.85 7.68
N GLU A 367 -23.15 -1.56 6.81
CA GLU A 367 -23.61 -2.93 7.07
C GLU A 367 -22.46 -3.89 7.42
N LYS A 368 -21.33 -3.78 6.69
CA LYS A 368 -20.15 -4.65 6.91
C LYS A 368 -19.43 -4.29 8.19
N VAL A 369 -19.31 -3.00 8.50
CA VAL A 369 -18.69 -2.55 9.76
C VAL A 369 -19.54 -2.93 10.96
N GLU A 370 -20.86 -2.85 10.86
CA GLU A 370 -21.77 -3.34 11.90
C GLU A 370 -21.69 -4.85 12.09
N ALA A 371 -21.57 -5.63 11.01
CA ALA A 371 -21.37 -7.07 11.08
C ALA A 371 -20.05 -7.42 11.79
N LEU A 372 -18.96 -6.72 11.46
CA LEU A 372 -17.67 -6.84 12.14
C LEU A 372 -17.78 -6.50 13.63
N GLU A 373 -18.44 -5.39 13.98
CA GLU A 373 -18.63 -4.98 15.38
C GLU A 373 -19.41 -6.03 16.18
N LYS A 374 -20.46 -6.63 15.60
CA LYS A 374 -21.21 -7.73 16.22
C LYS A 374 -20.35 -8.98 16.41
N ALA A 375 -19.52 -9.32 15.42
CA ALA A 375 -18.61 -10.46 15.50
C ALA A 375 -17.56 -10.26 16.61
N ILE A 376 -16.97 -9.06 16.72
CA ILE A 376 -16.03 -8.72 17.80
C ILE A 376 -16.70 -8.87 19.16
N LYS A 377 -17.92 -8.34 19.36
CA LYS A 377 -18.66 -8.48 20.62
C LYS A 377 -18.91 -9.94 21.01
N LYS A 378 -19.26 -10.78 20.03
CA LYS A 378 -19.44 -12.22 20.25
C LYS A 378 -18.14 -12.90 20.70
N GLU A 379 -17.01 -12.58 20.06
CA GLU A 379 -15.69 -13.11 20.46
C GLU A 379 -15.27 -12.63 21.85
N GLN A 380 -15.61 -11.40 22.23
CA GLN A 380 -15.38 -10.87 23.58
C GLN A 380 -16.15 -11.65 24.65
N GLU A 381 -17.43 -11.90 24.41
CA GLU A 381 -18.28 -12.68 25.33
C GLU A 381 -17.75 -14.11 25.46
N GLN A 382 -17.41 -14.75 24.35
CA GLN A 382 -16.84 -16.09 24.35
C GLN A 382 -15.50 -16.14 25.08
N PHE A 383 -14.58 -15.21 24.80
CA PHE A 383 -13.30 -15.11 25.48
C PHE A 383 -13.47 -14.95 27.00
N LYS A 384 -14.42 -14.11 27.44
CA LYS A 384 -14.71 -13.90 28.86
C LYS A 384 -15.23 -15.17 29.53
N THR A 385 -16.12 -15.91 28.86
CA THR A 385 -16.65 -17.18 29.37
C THR A 385 -15.55 -18.24 29.48
N GLU A 386 -14.77 -18.44 28.41
CA GLU A 386 -13.67 -19.42 28.42
C GLU A 386 -12.60 -19.09 29.48
N MET A 387 -12.30 -17.80 29.68
CA MET A 387 -11.38 -17.37 30.74
C MET A 387 -11.93 -17.69 32.14
N GLN A 388 -13.24 -17.47 32.36
CA GLN A 388 -13.89 -17.80 33.63
C GLN A 388 -13.90 -19.31 33.90
N GLU A 389 -14.20 -20.11 32.88
CA GLU A 389 -14.17 -21.57 32.95
C GLU A 389 -12.77 -22.08 33.28
N ALA A 390 -11.73 -21.54 32.63
CA ALA A 390 -10.35 -21.92 32.91
C ALA A 390 -9.92 -21.56 34.34
N ILE A 391 -10.32 -20.39 34.85
CA ILE A 391 -10.05 -19.99 36.24
C ILE A 391 -10.75 -20.93 37.23
N LEU A 392 -12.03 -21.24 36.99
CA LEU A 392 -12.81 -22.13 37.86
C LEU A 392 -12.30 -23.58 37.81
N GLY A 393 -11.86 -24.03 36.63
CA GLY A 393 -11.31 -25.36 36.42
C GLY A 393 -9.82 -25.51 36.75
N ASN A 394 -9.14 -24.42 37.15
CA ASN A 394 -7.69 -24.35 37.33
C ASN A 394 -6.90 -24.90 36.12
N GLN A 395 -7.32 -24.51 34.91
CA GLN A 395 -6.74 -24.92 33.63
C GLN A 395 -5.88 -23.80 33.04
N GLU A 396 -4.87 -24.17 32.24
CA GLU A 396 -4.14 -23.20 31.44
C GLU A 396 -5.05 -22.56 30.39
N PHE A 397 -5.02 -21.23 30.29
CA PHE A 397 -5.78 -20.48 29.29
C PHE A 397 -4.86 -19.84 28.26
N HIS A 398 -5.09 -20.14 26.98
CA HIS A 398 -4.31 -19.57 25.89
C HIS A 398 -4.93 -18.26 25.38
N TYR A 399 -4.31 -17.15 25.73
CA TYR A 399 -4.73 -15.80 25.35
C TYR A 399 -4.53 -15.46 23.85
N ASN A 400 -3.69 -16.21 23.15
CA ASN A 400 -3.21 -15.85 21.80
C ASN A 400 -3.95 -16.64 20.70
N LYS A 401 -5.24 -16.35 20.50
CA LYS A 401 -6.00 -16.80 19.31
C LYS A 401 -5.79 -15.82 18.15
N SER A 402 -5.83 -16.31 16.91
CA SER A 402 -5.51 -15.47 15.74
C SER A 402 -6.53 -14.38 15.45
N TYR A 403 -7.84 -14.63 15.66
CA TYR A 403 -8.94 -13.73 15.28
C TYR A 403 -8.88 -13.17 13.84
N ALA A 404 -8.10 -13.78 12.94
CA ALA A 404 -7.91 -13.30 11.58
C ALA A 404 -9.19 -13.48 10.73
N HIS A 405 -10.06 -14.41 11.12
CA HIS A 405 -11.37 -14.65 10.50
C HIS A 405 -12.30 -13.44 10.61
N LEU A 406 -12.09 -12.54 11.58
CA LEU A 406 -12.90 -11.33 11.73
C LEU A 406 -12.82 -10.43 10.48
N ILE A 407 -11.76 -10.52 9.68
CA ILE A 407 -11.66 -9.75 8.45
C ILE A 407 -12.66 -10.18 7.36
N GLU A 408 -13.21 -11.38 7.47
CA GLU A 408 -14.17 -11.93 6.51
C GLU A 408 -15.50 -11.17 6.55
N TYR A 409 -15.83 -10.53 7.68
CA TYR A 409 -17.00 -9.67 7.82
C TYR A 409 -16.90 -8.36 7.01
N LEU A 410 -15.72 -8.07 6.44
CA LEU A 410 -15.48 -6.94 5.53
C LEU A 410 -15.43 -7.36 4.04
N GLN A 411 -15.84 -8.59 3.71
CA GLN A 411 -15.92 -9.08 2.32
C GLN A 411 -17.08 -8.48 1.56
#